data_AF-A0A6J8BIJ4-F1
#
_entry.id   AF-A0A6J8BIJ4-F1
#
_cell.length_a   1.000
_cell.length_b   1.000
_cell.length_c   1.000
_cell.angle_alpha   90.00
_cell.angle_beta   90.00
_cell.angle_gamma   90.00
#
_symmetry.space_group_name_H-M   'P 1'
#
loop_
_entity.id
_entity.type
_entity.pdbx_description
1 polymer ?
#
loop_
_entity_poly.entity_id
_entity_poly.type
_entity_poly.pdbx_seq_one_letter_code
_entity_poly.pdbx_strand_id
1 'polypeptide(L)'
;MNAGAPLCEPWRKTRKWNTQLLDDLKKRTERYKPLKGIEVTQARFLMIGQVGAGKSSFINTINSIFRGHITSQASCGSAQSSLTTEYRMYKIRSGKTGQPMNFRFHDTRGIEADQGVDANEMCYLLNGNIPDRHQVKHFYLIETLGYNRRRVERLPITEMCSKR
;
A
#
# COMPACT_ATOMS: atom_id res chain seq x y z
N MET A 1 -24.50 3.18 -10.26
CA MET A 1 -24.18 3.07 -8.83
C MET A 1 -24.42 4.43 -8.20
N ASN A 2 -25.39 4.56 -7.30
CA ASN A 2 -25.64 5.83 -6.61
C ASN A 2 -24.53 6.03 -5.56
N ALA A 3 -23.69 7.05 -5.74
CA ALA A 3 -22.79 7.47 -4.68
C ALA A 3 -23.65 7.89 -3.49
N GLY A 4 -23.46 7.23 -2.33
CA GLY A 4 -24.22 7.53 -1.12
C GLY A 4 -24.11 9.01 -0.75
N ALA A 5 -25.16 9.56 -0.14
CA ALA A 5 -25.20 10.96 0.26
C ALA A 5 -23.98 11.31 1.14
N PRO A 6 -23.35 12.48 0.95
CA PRO A 6 -22.24 12.91 1.78
C PRO A 6 -22.67 12.98 3.24
N LEU A 7 -21.76 12.59 4.14
CA LEU A 7 -22.00 12.70 5.58
C LEU A 7 -22.26 14.16 5.97
N CYS A 8 -23.29 14.41 6.79
CA CYS A 8 -23.61 15.76 7.27
C CYS A 8 -22.46 16.38 8.08
N GLU A 9 -21.64 15.54 8.72
CA GLU A 9 -20.46 15.94 9.45
C GLU A 9 -19.23 15.15 8.98
N PRO A 10 -18.02 15.75 8.95
CA PRO A 10 -16.81 15.04 8.59
C PRO A 10 -16.54 13.84 9.51
N TRP A 11 -16.24 12.67 8.95
CA TRP A 11 -15.92 11.44 9.71
C TRP A 11 -14.72 11.58 10.66
N ARG A 12 -13.89 12.62 10.46
CA ARG A 12 -12.81 12.99 11.36
C ARG A 12 -12.84 14.49 11.60
N LYS A 13 -12.95 14.89 12.88
CA LYS A 13 -12.74 16.28 13.31
C LYS A 13 -11.27 16.65 13.10
N THR A 14 -10.97 17.35 12.02
CA THR A 14 -9.61 17.81 11.72
C THR A 14 -9.39 19.20 12.30
N ARG A 15 -8.23 19.39 12.95
CA ARG A 15 -7.74 20.74 13.27
C ARG A 15 -7.60 21.54 11.97
N LYS A 16 -7.68 22.88 12.06
CA LYS A 16 -7.41 23.76 10.90
C LYS A 16 -6.02 23.43 10.33
N TRP A 17 -5.97 23.19 9.01
CA TRP A 17 -4.74 22.92 8.30
C TRP A 17 -3.83 24.15 8.34
N ASN A 18 -2.60 23.97 8.81
CA ASN A 18 -1.55 24.98 8.79
C ASN A 18 -0.17 24.31 8.72
N THR A 19 0.88 25.11 8.49
CA THR A 19 2.25 24.61 8.34
C THR A 19 2.74 23.87 9.58
N GLN A 20 2.38 24.34 10.78
CA GLN A 20 2.82 23.73 12.02
C GLN A 20 2.22 22.32 12.21
N LEU A 21 0.92 22.17 11.92
CA LEU A 21 0.25 20.87 11.94
C LEU A 21 0.86 19.92 10.90
N LEU A 22 1.19 20.43 9.71
CA LEU A 22 1.84 19.63 8.68
C LEU A 22 3.21 19.13 9.16
N ASP A 23 4.05 20.01 9.71
CA ASP A 23 5.37 19.64 10.21
C ASP A 23 5.28 18.65 11.38
N ASP A 24 4.33 18.85 12.28
CA ASP A 24 4.07 17.92 13.39
C ASP A 24 3.65 16.54 12.87
N LEU A 25 2.75 16.48 11.90
CA LEU A 25 2.32 15.22 11.27
C LEU A 25 3.47 14.53 10.53
N LYS A 26 4.27 15.28 9.77
CA LYS A 26 5.47 14.74 9.10
C LYS A 26 6.43 14.13 10.11
N LYS A 27 6.82 14.90 11.13
CA LYS A 27 7.72 14.46 12.21
C LYS A 27 7.18 13.24 12.95
N ARG A 28 5.88 13.18 13.23
CA ARG A 28 5.25 12.04 13.91
C ARG A 28 5.22 10.79 13.04
N THR A 29 5.02 10.97 11.73
CA THR A 29 5.05 9.89 10.74
C THR A 29 6.46 9.34 10.53
N GLU A 30 7.47 10.21 10.47
CA GLU A 30 8.89 9.82 10.38
C GLU A 30 9.35 9.00 11.59
N ARG A 31 8.87 9.36 12.79
CA ARG A 31 9.17 8.65 14.03
C ARG A 31 8.36 7.37 14.23
N TYR A 32 7.43 7.04 13.33
CA TYR A 32 6.65 5.81 13.43
C TYR A 32 7.57 4.59 13.54
N LYS A 33 7.27 3.74 14.51
CA LYS A 33 7.88 2.42 14.67
C LYS A 33 6.76 1.41 14.95
N PRO A 34 6.83 0.20 14.39
CA PRO A 34 5.98 -0.91 14.81
C PRO A 34 6.03 -1.14 16.33
N LEU A 35 5.00 -1.78 16.87
CA LEU A 35 4.91 -2.06 18.31
C LEU A 35 6.12 -2.86 18.78
N LYS A 36 6.69 -2.44 19.92
CA LYS A 36 7.79 -3.17 20.56
C LYS A 36 7.30 -4.56 20.99
N GLY A 37 8.14 -5.58 20.82
CA GLY A 37 7.83 -6.95 21.19
C GLY A 37 7.11 -7.76 20.10
N ILE A 38 6.83 -7.17 18.94
CA ILE A 38 6.32 -7.90 17.76
C ILE A 38 7.43 -7.92 16.71
N GLU A 39 7.64 -9.06 16.04
CA GLU A 39 8.61 -9.22 14.94
C GLU A 39 8.19 -8.54 13.62
N VAL A 40 7.43 -7.45 13.71
CA VAL A 40 7.04 -6.64 12.55
C VAL A 40 8.06 -5.53 12.36
N THR A 41 8.85 -5.61 11.30
CA THR A 41 9.89 -4.62 10.99
C THR A 41 9.37 -3.35 10.31
N GLN A 42 8.19 -3.41 9.66
CA GLN A 42 7.59 -2.25 9.01
C GLN A 42 6.07 -2.44 8.78
N ALA A 43 5.33 -1.34 8.77
CA ALA A 43 3.96 -1.34 8.27
C ALA A 43 3.92 -1.39 6.73
N ARG A 44 2.88 -2.01 6.17
CA ARG A 44 2.65 -2.08 4.73
C ARG A 44 1.25 -1.58 4.45
N PHE A 45 1.14 -0.53 3.64
CA PHE A 45 -0.14 0.05 3.23
C PHE A 45 -0.46 -0.42 1.82
N LEU A 46 -1.41 -1.35 1.69
CA LEU A 46 -1.88 -1.87 0.41
C LEU A 46 -3.00 -0.99 -0.14
N MET A 47 -2.78 -0.39 -1.30
CA MET A 47 -3.73 0.49 -1.96
C MET A 47 -4.57 -0.33 -2.94
N ILE A 48 -5.89 -0.37 -2.74
CA ILE A 48 -6.85 -1.13 -3.53
C ILE A 48 -8.01 -0.22 -3.93
N GLY A 49 -8.50 -0.40 -5.16
CA GLY A 49 -9.61 0.40 -5.68
C GLY A 49 -9.62 0.40 -7.21
N GLN A 50 -10.71 0.90 -7.80
CA GLN A 50 -10.91 0.94 -9.24
C GLN A 50 -9.81 1.70 -10.00
N VAL A 51 -9.74 1.48 -11.32
CA VAL A 51 -8.94 2.32 -12.22
C VAL A 51 -9.37 3.78 -12.09
N GLY A 52 -8.40 4.69 -12.11
CA GLY A 52 -8.66 6.13 -11.96
C GLY A 52 -8.94 6.60 -10.53
N ALA A 53 -9.02 5.73 -9.52
CA ALA A 53 -9.26 6.14 -8.13
C ALA A 53 -8.10 6.95 -7.48
N GLY A 54 -6.98 7.12 -8.17
CA GLY A 54 -5.85 7.93 -7.69
C GLY A 54 -4.89 7.21 -6.71
N LYS A 55 -4.88 5.87 -6.66
CA LYS A 55 -3.99 5.08 -5.79
C LYS A 55 -2.51 5.45 -5.94
N SER A 56 -2.00 5.35 -7.17
CA SER A 56 -0.63 5.67 -7.53
C SER A 56 -0.34 7.16 -7.30
N SER A 57 -1.30 8.04 -7.61
CA SER A 57 -1.17 9.48 -7.41
C SER A 57 -1.01 9.82 -5.92
N PHE A 58 -1.80 9.18 -5.06
CA PHE A 58 -1.69 9.32 -3.61
C PHE A 58 -0.30 8.92 -3.11
N ILE A 59 0.25 7.81 -3.60
CA ILE A 59 1.61 7.37 -3.24
C ILE A 59 2.65 8.41 -3.69
N ASN A 60 2.54 8.94 -4.92
CA ASN A 60 3.42 9.99 -5.41
C ASN A 60 3.33 11.27 -4.56
N THR A 61 2.13 11.66 -4.12
CA THR A 61 1.93 12.79 -3.19
C THR A 61 2.69 12.55 -1.88
N ILE A 62 2.51 11.39 -1.25
CA ILE A 62 3.21 11.05 0.00
C ILE A 62 4.72 11.05 -0.19
N ASN A 63 5.21 10.40 -1.26
CA ASN A 63 6.64 10.35 -1.55
C ASN A 63 7.23 11.74 -1.78
N SER A 64 6.50 12.62 -2.45
CA SER A 64 6.92 14.01 -2.69
C SER A 64 6.97 14.84 -1.40
N ILE A 65 5.98 14.67 -0.52
CA ILE A 65 5.91 15.33 0.80
C ILE A 65 7.14 15.03 1.65
N PHE A 66 7.60 13.78 1.65
CA PHE A 66 8.72 13.35 2.47
C PHE A 66 10.08 13.53 1.80
N ARG A 67 10.16 13.49 0.47
CA ARG A 67 11.41 13.79 -0.26
C ARG A 67 11.72 15.27 -0.39
N GLY A 68 10.71 16.13 -0.29
CA GLY A 68 10.84 17.58 -0.44
C GLY A 68 10.91 18.06 -1.89
N HIS A 69 10.63 17.19 -2.87
CA HIS A 69 10.49 17.56 -4.27
C HIS A 69 9.43 16.67 -4.94
N ILE A 70 8.89 17.13 -6.07
CA ILE A 70 7.91 16.35 -6.84
C ILE A 70 8.58 15.04 -7.29
N THR A 71 7.87 13.93 -7.11
CA THR A 71 8.27 12.61 -7.58
C THR A 71 7.13 11.94 -8.34
N SER A 72 7.49 11.32 -9.47
CA SER A 72 6.61 10.47 -10.26
C SER A 72 7.22 9.07 -10.33
N GLN A 73 7.18 8.35 -9.20
CA GLN A 73 7.72 6.99 -9.14
C GLN A 73 6.65 5.94 -9.40
N ALA A 74 5.41 6.23 -9.03
CA ALA A 74 4.25 5.43 -9.40
C ALA A 74 3.66 5.94 -10.71
N SER A 75 3.35 5.04 -11.64
CA SER A 75 2.71 5.39 -12.92
C SER A 75 1.33 6.00 -12.66
N CYS A 76 1.17 7.28 -12.97
CA CYS A 76 -0.07 8.04 -12.75
C CYS A 76 -0.45 8.78 -14.04
N GLY A 77 -1.74 8.76 -14.38
CA GLY A 77 -2.28 9.42 -15.56
C GLY A 77 -3.75 9.03 -15.76
N SER A 78 -4.40 9.66 -16.73
CA SER A 78 -5.75 9.30 -17.17
C SER A 78 -5.66 8.41 -18.40
N ALA A 79 -6.07 7.14 -18.26
CA ALA A 79 -6.25 6.23 -19.38
C ALA A 79 -7.57 5.48 -19.21
N GLN A 80 -8.11 4.98 -20.32
CA GLN A 80 -9.31 4.14 -20.31
C GLN A 80 -9.06 2.78 -19.63
N SER A 81 -7.80 2.34 -19.55
CA SER A 81 -7.36 1.11 -18.88
C SER A 81 -6.33 1.40 -17.77
N SER A 82 -6.10 0.41 -16.90
CA SER A 82 -5.14 0.53 -15.80
C SER A 82 -3.71 0.84 -16.26
N LEU A 83 -3.15 1.97 -15.81
CA LEU A 83 -1.75 2.33 -16.04
C LEU A 83 -0.76 1.53 -15.18
N THR A 84 -1.21 1.03 -14.03
CA THR A 84 -0.41 0.19 -13.14
C THR A 84 -0.66 -1.26 -13.49
N THR A 85 0.15 -1.86 -14.36
CA THR A 85 0.00 -3.26 -14.79
C THR A 85 0.64 -4.27 -13.83
N GLU A 86 1.39 -3.78 -12.85
CA GLU A 86 2.20 -4.58 -11.92
C GLU A 86 1.92 -4.19 -10.46
N TYR A 87 2.06 -5.16 -9.56
CA TYR A 87 2.18 -4.86 -8.14
C TYR A 87 3.53 -4.19 -7.85
N ARG A 88 3.50 -3.05 -7.17
CA ARG A 88 4.68 -2.21 -6.94
C ARG A 88 4.84 -1.83 -5.47
N MET A 89 6.05 -1.96 -4.95
CA MET A 89 6.40 -1.59 -3.58
C MET A 89 7.21 -0.30 -3.53
N TYR A 90 6.65 0.74 -2.91
CA TYR A 90 7.27 2.05 -2.75
C TYR A 90 7.77 2.24 -1.32
N LYS A 91 9.10 2.27 -1.18
CA LYS A 91 9.77 2.67 0.06
C LYS A 91 9.77 4.19 0.18
N ILE A 92 9.22 4.71 1.26
CA ILE A 92 9.24 6.15 1.56
C ILE A 92 10.54 6.49 2.29
N ARG A 93 11.15 7.60 1.91
CA ARG A 93 12.38 8.14 2.50
C ARG A 93 12.14 9.59 2.88
N SER A 94 12.68 10.00 4.03
CA SER A 94 12.76 11.44 4.38
C SER A 94 13.99 12.04 3.67
N GLY A 95 13.77 13.02 2.80
CA GLY A 95 14.83 13.62 1.97
C GLY A 95 15.41 12.70 0.90
N LYS A 96 16.41 13.20 0.16
CA LYS A 96 17.04 12.49 -0.98
C LYS A 96 17.89 11.28 -0.57
N THR A 97 18.59 11.38 0.56
CA THR A 97 19.55 10.37 1.04
C THR A 97 19.15 9.74 2.39
N GLY A 98 17.99 10.10 2.94
CA GLY A 98 17.58 9.60 4.24
C GLY A 98 17.27 8.10 4.23
N GLN A 99 17.30 7.53 5.44
CA GLN A 99 16.97 6.13 5.65
C GLN A 99 15.51 5.84 5.28
N PRO A 100 15.20 4.62 4.78
CA PRO A 100 13.82 4.21 4.58
C PRO A 100 13.03 4.30 5.89
N MET A 101 11.80 4.79 5.81
CA MET A 101 10.89 4.80 6.96
C MET A 101 10.44 3.38 7.32
N ASN A 102 9.91 3.20 8.53
CA ASN A 102 9.36 1.91 8.98
C ASN A 102 7.98 1.60 8.38
N PHE A 103 7.69 2.13 7.19
CA PHE A 103 6.51 1.77 6.42
C PHE A 103 6.77 1.89 4.92
N ARG A 104 5.91 1.23 4.14
CA ARG A 104 5.93 1.26 2.68
C ARG A 104 4.52 1.19 2.11
N PHE A 105 4.37 1.73 0.90
CA PHE A 105 3.13 1.62 0.15
C PHE A 105 3.24 0.53 -0.90
N HIS A 106 2.16 -0.20 -1.07
CA HIS A 106 2.01 -1.29 -2.03
C HIS A 106 0.91 -0.86 -2.97
N ASP A 107 1.26 -0.60 -4.22
CA ASP A 107 0.32 -0.19 -5.26
C ASP A 107 -0.07 -1.41 -6.07
N THR A 108 -1.35 -1.45 -6.43
CA THR A 108 -1.93 -2.53 -7.21
C THR A 108 -2.58 -1.98 -8.46
N ARG A 109 -2.73 -2.85 -9.46
CA ARG A 109 -3.57 -2.57 -10.62
C ARG A 109 -4.97 -2.19 -10.15
N GLY A 110 -5.57 -1.19 -10.80
CA GLY A 110 -6.96 -0.84 -10.54
C GLY A 110 -7.90 -1.98 -10.92
N ILE A 111 -8.95 -2.15 -10.11
CA ILE A 111 -10.03 -3.11 -10.38
C ILE A 111 -10.86 -2.61 -11.56
N GLU A 112 -11.10 -3.46 -12.54
CA GLU A 112 -11.95 -3.19 -13.70
C GLU A 112 -13.21 -4.08 -13.65
N ALA A 113 -14.29 -3.69 -14.32
CA ALA A 113 -15.59 -4.39 -14.22
C ALA A 113 -15.56 -5.81 -14.81
N ASP A 114 -14.69 -6.03 -15.79
CA ASP A 114 -14.43 -7.28 -16.51
C ASP A 114 -13.19 -8.03 -15.99
N GLN A 115 -12.35 -7.36 -15.19
CA GLN A 115 -11.16 -7.93 -14.56
C GLN A 115 -11.12 -7.53 -13.09
N GLY A 116 -11.92 -8.24 -12.29
CA GLY A 116 -11.92 -8.16 -10.84
C GLY A 116 -10.60 -8.63 -10.23
N VAL A 117 -10.36 -8.29 -8.96
CA VAL A 117 -9.29 -8.92 -8.17
C VAL A 117 -9.84 -10.22 -7.62
N ASP A 118 -9.24 -11.35 -7.98
CA ASP A 118 -9.65 -12.65 -7.47
C ASP A 118 -9.34 -12.78 -5.97
N ALA A 119 -10.17 -13.53 -5.24
CA ALA A 119 -10.02 -13.68 -3.79
C ALA A 119 -8.66 -14.29 -3.42
N ASN A 120 -8.13 -15.20 -4.23
CA ASN A 120 -6.81 -15.78 -3.98
C ASN A 120 -5.72 -14.72 -4.16
N GLU A 121 -5.84 -13.84 -5.16
CA GLU A 121 -4.91 -12.72 -5.40
C GLU A 121 -4.82 -11.81 -4.17
N MET A 122 -5.97 -11.51 -3.56
CA MET A 122 -6.05 -10.77 -2.31
C MET A 122 -5.32 -11.49 -1.18
N CYS A 123 -5.54 -12.79 -1.01
CA CYS A 123 -4.82 -13.59 0.01
C CYS A 123 -3.30 -13.52 -0.20
N TYR A 124 -2.81 -13.65 -1.43
CA TYR A 124 -1.38 -13.58 -1.71
C TYR A 124 -0.78 -12.19 -1.47
N LEU A 125 -1.51 -11.12 -1.82
CA LEU A 125 -1.12 -9.74 -1.53
C LEU A 125 -1.04 -9.49 -0.03
N LEU A 126 -2.04 -9.95 0.73
CA LEU A 126 -2.11 -9.81 2.19
C LEU A 126 -1.03 -10.63 2.90
N ASN A 127 -0.71 -11.84 2.39
CA ASN A 127 0.42 -12.63 2.87
C ASN A 127 1.77 -11.91 2.66
N GLY A 128 1.84 -10.95 1.73
CA GLY A 128 2.97 -10.05 1.58
C GLY A 128 4.24 -10.72 1.05
N ASN A 129 4.08 -11.84 0.34
CA ASN A 129 5.16 -12.65 -0.23
C ASN A 129 5.29 -12.51 -1.74
N ILE A 130 4.54 -11.57 -2.32
CA ILE A 130 4.64 -11.19 -3.72
C ILE A 130 5.87 -10.28 -3.91
N PRO A 131 6.74 -10.56 -4.89
CA PRO A 131 7.92 -9.76 -5.20
C PRO A 131 7.52 -8.42 -5.84
N ASP A 132 8.41 -7.44 -5.78
CA ASP A 132 8.19 -6.16 -6.45
C ASP A 132 8.12 -6.39 -7.96
N ARG A 133 7.27 -5.61 -8.66
CA ARG A 133 7.06 -5.69 -10.11
C ARG A 133 6.41 -6.99 -10.59
N HIS A 134 5.67 -7.66 -9.72
CA HIS A 134 4.92 -8.85 -10.14
C HIS A 134 3.78 -8.45 -11.09
N GLN A 135 3.74 -9.07 -12.27
CA GLN A 135 2.71 -8.82 -13.27
C GLN A 135 1.41 -9.54 -12.90
N VAL A 136 0.34 -8.77 -12.72
CA VAL A 136 -0.99 -9.30 -12.39
C VAL A 136 -1.67 -9.71 -13.70
N LYS A 137 -1.35 -10.91 -14.20
CA LYS A 137 -1.77 -11.43 -15.52
C LYS A 137 -2.96 -12.39 -15.50
N HIS A 138 -3.64 -12.54 -14.36
CA HIS A 138 -4.32 -13.75 -13.87
C HIS A 138 -3.35 -14.69 -13.15
N PHE A 139 -3.60 -14.85 -11.86
CA PHE A 139 -2.65 -15.36 -10.89
C PHE A 139 -2.76 -16.89 -10.64
N TYR A 140 -3.24 -17.67 -11.61
CA TYR A 140 -3.13 -19.15 -11.58
C TYR A 140 -1.67 -19.66 -11.50
N LEU A 141 -0.68 -18.77 -11.68
CA LEU A 141 0.75 -19.08 -11.68
C LEU A 141 1.52 -18.58 -10.43
N ILE A 142 0.85 -18.01 -9.40
CA ILE A 142 1.55 -17.56 -8.18
C ILE A 142 2.28 -18.73 -7.50
N GLU A 143 1.66 -19.91 -7.49
CA GLU A 143 2.20 -21.08 -6.80
C GLU A 143 3.55 -21.56 -7.36
N THR A 144 3.85 -21.26 -8.62
CA THR A 144 4.97 -21.87 -9.36
C THR A 144 6.15 -20.93 -9.61
N LEU A 145 5.98 -19.61 -9.74
CA LEU A 145 7.09 -18.74 -10.22
C LEU A 145 7.41 -17.51 -9.37
N GLY A 146 6.52 -17.07 -8.47
CA GLY A 146 6.66 -15.76 -7.80
C GLY A 146 6.47 -15.74 -6.29
N TYR A 147 5.74 -16.69 -5.70
CA TYR A 147 5.47 -16.68 -4.26
C TYR A 147 6.65 -17.14 -3.42
N ASN A 148 7.16 -16.26 -2.55
CA ASN A 148 8.26 -16.61 -1.67
C ASN A 148 7.79 -17.43 -0.44
N ARG A 149 7.69 -18.76 -0.58
CA ARG A 149 7.30 -19.68 0.52
C ARG A 149 8.24 -19.62 1.74
N ARG A 150 9.53 -19.32 1.53
CA ARG A 150 10.53 -19.21 2.62
C ARG A 150 10.25 -18.10 3.63
N ARG A 151 9.31 -17.19 3.34
CA ARG A 151 8.87 -16.19 4.33
C ARG A 151 7.71 -16.68 5.19
N VAL A 152 6.93 -17.66 4.72
CA VAL A 152 5.83 -18.32 5.44
C VAL A 152 6.37 -19.31 6.46
N GLU A 153 7.38 -20.10 6.09
CA GLU A 153 8.00 -21.13 6.94
C GLU A 153 8.76 -20.57 8.16
N ARG A 154 8.95 -19.25 8.25
CA ARG A 154 9.56 -18.58 9.42
C ARG A 154 8.56 -18.18 10.50
N LEU A 155 7.26 -18.34 10.26
CA LEU A 155 6.26 -18.26 11.30
C LEU A 155 5.88 -19.70 11.67
N PRO A 156 5.98 -20.14 12.93
CA PRO A 156 5.39 -21.42 13.31
C PRO A 156 3.87 -21.32 13.13
N ILE A 157 3.37 -21.80 12.00
CA ILE A 157 1.93 -21.98 11.73
C ILE A 157 1.51 -23.30 12.38
N THR A 158 1.60 -23.36 13.71
CA THR A 158 1.03 -24.43 14.53
C THR A 158 0.74 -23.84 15.91
N GLU A 159 -0.29 -22.99 16.04
CA GLU A 159 -1.06 -22.78 17.29
C GLU A 159 -2.11 -21.64 17.18
N MET A 160 -2.96 -21.62 16.13
CA MET A 160 -4.17 -20.77 16.16
C MET A 160 -5.47 -21.49 15.77
N CYS A 161 -5.46 -22.82 15.66
CA CYS A 161 -6.68 -23.61 15.55
C CYS A 161 -6.60 -24.88 16.41
N SER A 162 -6.44 -24.69 17.73
CA SER A 162 -6.82 -25.65 18.75
C SER A 162 -6.65 -24.99 20.11
N LYS A 163 -7.71 -24.32 20.58
CA LYS A 163 -8.17 -24.29 21.97
C LYS A 163 -9.34 -23.32 22.10
N ARG A 164 -10.52 -23.93 22.02
CA ARG A 164 -11.85 -23.57 22.55
C ARG A 164 -12.50 -22.29 22.03
#